data_AF-A0AB36YI80-F1
#
_entry.id   AF-A0AB36YI80-F1
#
_cell.length_a   1.000
_cell.length_b   1.000
_cell.length_c   1.000
_cell.angle_alpha   90.00
_cell.angle_beta   90.00
_cell.angle_gamma   90.00
#
_symmetry.space_group_name_H-M   'P 1'
#
loop_
_entity.id
_entity.type
_entity.pdbx_description
1 polymer ?
#
loop_
_entity_poly.entity_id
_entity_poly.type
_entity_poly.pdbx_seq_one_letter_code
_entity_poly.pdbx_strand_id
1 'polypeptide(L)'
;MNNRMTTCLWFNGQAEEAAHFYAATFPNSAVTAVRRAPTDNPSTPEGAVLVVEFTLMGQDFIGLNGGSTYQHSEAVSFQIFTDDQAE
;
A
#
# COMPACT_ATOMS: atom_id res chain seq x y z
N MET A 1 -10.14 0.71 15.72
CA MET A 1 -9.65 -0.55 15.11
C MET A 1 -8.46 -1.03 15.93
N ASN A 2 -8.47 -2.28 16.37
CA ASN A 2 -7.43 -2.88 17.22
C ASN A 2 -6.68 -3.94 16.38
N ASN A 3 -6.05 -3.50 15.28
CA ASN A 3 -5.31 -4.42 14.42
C ASN A 3 -3.94 -4.71 15.03
N ARG A 4 -3.69 -5.99 15.33
CA ARG A 4 -2.43 -6.47 15.91
C ARG A 4 -1.34 -6.72 14.86
N MET A 5 -1.70 -6.68 13.57
CA MET A 5 -0.80 -6.96 12.45
C MET A 5 -1.31 -6.22 11.20
N THR A 6 -0.38 -5.66 10.43
CA THR A 6 -0.65 -4.95 9.16
C THR A 6 0.42 -5.33 8.16
N THR A 7 0.02 -5.63 6.93
CA THR A 7 0.97 -5.93 5.86
C THR A 7 1.58 -4.64 5.31
N CYS A 8 2.91 -4.59 5.22
CA CYS A 8 3.65 -3.44 4.71
C CYS A 8 4.27 -3.76 3.35
N LEU A 9 3.92 -2.97 2.34
CA LEU A 9 4.46 -3.05 0.98
C LEU A 9 5.43 -1.91 0.73
N TRP A 10 6.61 -2.26 0.18
CA TRP A 10 7.65 -1.31 -0.15
C TRP A 10 7.47 -0.76 -1.57
N PHE A 11 7.53 0.56 -1.72
CA PHE A 11 7.42 1.24 -3.02
C PHE A 11 8.59 2.19 -3.26
N ASN A 12 8.83 2.46 -4.54
CA ASN A 12 9.75 3.49 -5.01
C ASN A 12 8.98 4.76 -5.42
N GLY A 13 8.34 5.42 -4.46
CA GLY A 13 7.62 6.69 -4.68
C GLY A 13 6.14 6.56 -5.08
N GLN A 14 5.68 5.36 -5.45
CA GLN A 14 4.35 5.13 -6.04
C GLN A 14 3.30 4.56 -5.06
N ALA A 15 3.53 4.61 -3.75
CA ALA A 15 2.61 4.03 -2.76
C ALA A 15 1.17 4.58 -2.84
N GLU A 16 1.01 5.90 -3.04
CA GLU A 16 -0.33 6.53 -3.13
C GLU A 16 -1.06 6.16 -4.42
N GLU A 17 -0.35 6.18 -5.56
CA GLU A 17 -0.87 5.76 -6.85
C GLU A 17 -1.35 4.29 -6.80
N ALA A 18 -0.50 3.40 -6.26
CA ALA A 18 -0.83 1.99 -6.11
C ALA A 18 -2.03 1.76 -5.19
N ALA A 19 -2.08 2.45 -4.03
CA ALA A 19 -3.20 2.34 -3.10
C ALA A 19 -4.52 2.80 -3.73
N HIS A 20 -4.52 3.89 -4.48
CA HIS A 20 -5.70 4.35 -5.23
C HIS A 20 -6.10 3.38 -6.34
N PHE A 21 -5.14 2.79 -7.06
CA PHE A 21 -5.41 1.75 -8.04
C PHE A 21 -6.09 0.55 -7.38
N TYR A 22 -5.52 0.00 -6.30
CA TYR A 22 -6.12 -1.13 -5.59
C TYR A 22 -7.52 -0.82 -5.05
N ALA A 23 -7.71 0.36 -4.47
CA ALA A 23 -9.01 0.80 -3.97
C ALA A 23 -10.07 0.92 -5.07
N ALA A 24 -9.67 1.32 -6.28
CA ALA A 24 -10.56 1.41 -7.43
C ALA A 24 -10.82 0.05 -8.11
N THR A 25 -9.88 -0.89 -8.01
CA THR A 25 -9.94 -2.19 -8.68
C THR A 25 -10.69 -3.23 -7.87
N PHE A 26 -10.42 -3.33 -6.56
CA PHE A 26 -10.94 -4.41 -5.73
C PHE A 26 -12.13 -3.96 -4.87
N PRO A 27 -13.14 -4.83 -4.66
CA PRO A 27 -14.26 -4.50 -3.79
C PRO A 27 -13.79 -4.32 -2.34
N ASN A 28 -14.57 -3.59 -1.55
CA ASN A 28 -14.30 -3.36 -0.11
C ASN A 28 -12.87 -2.86 0.17
N SER A 29 -12.37 -1.98 -0.69
CA SER A 29 -11.01 -1.44 -0.65
C SER A 29 -11.08 0.09 -0.65
N ALA A 30 -10.23 0.75 0.11
CA ALA A 30 -10.22 2.20 0.24
C ALA A 30 -8.87 2.72 0.72
N VAL A 31 -8.46 3.90 0.24
CA VAL A 31 -7.37 4.65 0.88
C VAL A 31 -7.91 5.27 2.17
N THR A 32 -7.26 5.01 3.31
CA THR A 32 -7.73 5.44 4.63
C THR A 32 -6.91 6.61 5.19
N ALA A 33 -5.63 6.73 4.85
CA ALA A 33 -4.81 7.89 5.21
C ALA A 33 -3.59 8.04 4.29
N VAL A 34 -3.15 9.29 4.10
CA VAL A 34 -1.88 9.64 3.44
C VAL A 34 -1.03 10.43 4.42
N ARG A 35 0.16 9.92 4.75
CA ARG A 35 1.12 10.54 5.66
C ARG A 35 2.34 11.03 4.90
N ARG A 36 2.67 12.29 5.13
CA ARG A 36 3.84 12.95 4.52
C ARG A 36 5.05 12.86 5.42
N ALA A 37 6.25 12.84 4.83
CA ALA A 37 7.51 12.83 5.55
C ALA A 37 7.63 14.11 6.41
N PRO A 38 7.89 14.01 7.73
CA PRO A 38 7.98 15.17 8.60
C PRO A 38 9.31 15.93 8.46
N THR A 39 10.33 15.28 7.88
CA THR A 39 11.65 15.82 7.56
C THR A 39 12.18 15.09 6.33
N ASP A 40 13.27 15.58 5.76
CA ASP A 40 14.04 14.82 4.77
C ASP A 40 14.48 13.46 5.34
N ASN A 41 14.45 12.44 4.51
CA ASN A 41 14.99 11.11 4.78
C ASN A 41 15.68 10.56 3.51
N PRO A 42 16.40 9.42 3.59
CA PRO A 42 17.20 8.91 2.46
C PRO A 42 16.43 8.68 1.15
N SER A 43 15.11 8.48 1.23
CA SER A 43 14.27 8.09 0.09
C SER A 43 13.12 9.06 -0.19
N THR A 44 12.88 10.05 0.67
CA THR A 44 11.73 10.96 0.55
C THR A 44 12.07 12.32 1.18
N PRO A 45 11.91 13.43 0.44
CA PRO A 45 12.08 14.77 0.99
C PRO A 45 10.92 15.16 1.92
N GLU A 46 11.13 16.16 2.77
CA GLU A 46 10.10 16.73 3.64
C GLU A 46 8.83 17.09 2.84
N GLY A 47 7.66 16.73 3.38
CA GLY A 47 6.36 17.02 2.78
C GLY A 47 5.94 16.10 1.63
N ALA A 48 6.84 15.27 1.09
CA ALA A 48 6.47 14.23 0.13
C ALA A 48 5.78 13.05 0.83
N VAL A 49 5.05 12.26 0.05
CA VAL A 49 4.28 11.11 0.59
C VAL A 49 5.23 10.01 1.03
N LEU A 50 5.10 9.59 2.29
CA LEU A 50 5.95 8.58 2.90
C LEU A 50 5.20 7.28 3.16
N VAL A 51 4.05 7.36 3.83
CA VAL A 51 3.22 6.18 4.16
C VAL A 51 1.80 6.42 3.69
N VAL A 52 1.20 5.40 3.09
CA VAL A 52 -0.22 5.38 2.70
C VAL A 52 -0.88 4.20 3.39
N GLU A 53 -1.90 4.47 4.18
CA GLU A 53 -2.75 3.45 4.78
C GLU A 53 -3.93 3.19 3.84
N PHE A 54 -4.22 1.92 3.58
CA PHE A 54 -5.35 1.52 2.75
C PHE A 54 -5.88 0.15 3.16
N THR A 55 -7.12 -0.13 2.78
CA THR A 55 -7.70 -1.47 2.87
C THR A 55 -7.74 -2.11 1.49
N LEU A 56 -7.53 -3.43 1.43
CA LEU A 56 -7.70 -4.25 0.24
C LEU A 56 -8.59 -5.44 0.61
N MET A 57 -9.79 -5.51 0.01
CA MET A 57 -10.82 -6.51 0.30
C MET A 57 -11.08 -6.69 1.81
N GLY A 58 -11.11 -5.58 2.56
CA GLY A 58 -11.33 -5.55 4.01
C GLY A 58 -10.12 -5.87 4.89
N GLN A 59 -8.93 -6.09 4.32
CA GLN A 59 -7.68 -6.26 5.07
C GLN A 59 -6.86 -4.96 5.10
N ASP A 60 -6.22 -4.66 6.22
CA ASP A 60 -5.41 -3.44 6.36
C ASP A 60 -4.00 -3.61 5.76
N PHE A 61 -3.58 -2.60 5.01
CA PHE A 61 -2.26 -2.49 4.40
C PHE A 61 -1.64 -1.12 4.66
N ILE A 62 -0.32 -1.08 4.60
CA ILE A 62 0.44 0.15 4.41
C ILE A 62 1.34 0.04 3.19
N GLY A 63 1.41 1.11 2.40
CA GLY A 63 2.42 1.33 1.38
C GLY A 63 3.47 2.32 1.91
N LEU A 64 4.75 1.93 1.89
CA LEU A 64 5.87 2.76 2.32
C LEU A 64 6.72 3.14 1.11
N ASN A 65 6.85 4.44 0.85
CA ASN A 65 7.81 4.98 -0.11
C ASN A 65 9.23 4.94 0.48
N GLY A 66 9.91 3.80 0.32
CA GLY A 66 11.26 3.58 0.84
C GLY A 66 12.37 3.67 -0.21
N GLY A 67 12.05 3.96 -1.47
CA GLY A 67 13.02 4.09 -2.55
C GLY A 67 13.32 2.75 -3.25
N SER A 68 14.35 2.70 -4.09
CA SER A 68 14.63 1.57 -5.00
C SER A 68 15.44 0.41 -4.39
N THR A 69 15.76 0.46 -3.09
CA THR A 69 16.65 -0.52 -2.43
C THR A 69 16.08 -1.95 -2.43
N TYR A 70 14.77 -2.10 -2.26
CA TYR A 70 14.11 -3.40 -2.21
C TYR A 70 13.14 -3.56 -3.36
N GLN A 71 13.07 -4.77 -3.88
CA GLN A 71 12.17 -5.16 -4.95
C GLN A 71 11.26 -6.28 -4.46
N HIS A 72 10.01 -6.27 -4.93
CA HIS A 72 9.11 -7.38 -4.71
C HIS A 72 9.64 -8.65 -5.38
N SER A 73 9.27 -9.79 -4.81
CA SER A 73 9.47 -11.11 -5.39
C SER A 73 8.26 -11.98 -5.09
N GLU A 74 8.23 -13.18 -5.66
CA GLU A 74 7.17 -14.17 -5.47
C GLU A 74 7.04 -14.66 -4.02
N ALA A 75 8.00 -14.32 -3.15
CA ALA A 75 7.95 -14.65 -1.72
C ALA A 75 6.73 -14.05 -1.00
N VAL A 76 6.16 -12.96 -1.54
CA VAL A 76 4.90 -12.38 -1.07
C VAL A 76 3.98 -12.16 -2.26
N SER A 77 2.80 -12.77 -2.22
CA SER A 77 1.73 -12.58 -3.19
C SER A 77 0.37 -12.59 -2.51
N PHE A 78 -0.62 -11.95 -3.16
CA PHE A 78 -2.00 -11.98 -2.69
C PHE A 78 -2.81 -12.87 -3.60
N GLN A 79 -3.38 -13.91 -3.02
CA GLN A 79 -4.31 -14.78 -3.72
C GLN A 79 -5.72 -14.22 -3.57
N ILE A 80 -6.33 -13.90 -4.70
CA ILE A 80 -7.72 -13.45 -4.77
C ILE A 80 -8.57 -14.65 -5.22
N PHE A 81 -9.56 -14.99 -4.42
CA PHE A 81 -10.55 -16.00 -4.78
C PHE A 81 -11.72 -15.30 -5.43
N THR A 82 -12.08 -15.75 -6.63
CA THR A 82 -13.21 -15.23 -7.39
C THR A 82 -14.37 -16.22 -7.32
N ASP A 83 -15.59 -15.69 -7.35
CA ASP A 83 -16.81 -16.50 -7.29
C ASP A 83 -17.17 -17.09 -8.66
N ASP A 84 -16.81 -16.41 -9.75
CA ASP A 84 -17.06 -16.84 -11.12
C ASP A 84 -15.94 -16.47 -12.11
N GLN A 85 -16.21 -16.65 -13.40
CA GLN A 85 -15.26 -16.43 -14.49
C GLN A 85 -15.25 -14.98 -15.01
N ALA A 86 -16.32 -14.21 -14.75
CA ALA A 86 -16.45 -12.83 -15.22
C ALA A 86 -15.68 -11.85 -14.31
N GLU A 87 -15.58 -12.17 -13.02
CA GLU A 87 -14.62 -11.59 -12.08
C GLU A 87 -13.16 -11.93 -12.45
#